data_AF-A0AAU9QAI6-F1
#
_entry.id   AF-A0AAU9QAI6-F1
#
_cell.length_a   1.000
_cell.length_b   1.000
_cell.length_c   1.000
_cell.angle_alpha   90.00
_cell.angle_beta   90.00
_cell.angle_gamma   90.00
#
_symmetry.space_group_name_H-M   'P 1'
#
loop_
_entity.id
_entity.type
_entity.pdbx_description
1 polymer ?
#
loop_
_entity_poly.entity_id
_entity_poly.type
_entity_poly.pdbx_seq_one_letter_code
_entity_poly.pdbx_strand_id
1 'polypeptide(L)'
;MNISTLVSSSKGLLDSAEYLYDHIEDDDFFRNPNKYAFILSCAAALESMLNEGIVSWAFRTFPRDHYKRHATAFLSMNLGKKLDALGYLFSSGSCITDNTSKQYQALISLIKLRNEVAHSKDFFIDNGTVEVGYEDDMRAFQFSNDVVSKINKSPLSIEREKCADILVSLKDLWAVLHHDVTPEKSPLFKAL
;
A
#
# COMPACT_ATOMS: atom_id res chain seq x y z
N MET A 1 30.11 -21.90 -5.28
CA MET A 1 28.88 -21.48 -4.58
C MET A 1 28.44 -20.17 -5.20
N ASN A 2 27.44 -20.17 -6.09
CA ASN A 2 26.93 -18.93 -6.67
C ASN A 2 25.90 -18.34 -5.71
N ILE A 3 26.29 -17.26 -5.04
CA ILE A 3 25.37 -16.45 -4.24
C ILE A 3 24.60 -15.60 -5.25
N SER A 4 23.33 -15.93 -5.47
CA SER A 4 22.42 -15.08 -6.24
C SER A 4 22.08 -13.84 -5.42
N THR A 5 22.69 -12.71 -5.77
CA THR A 5 22.39 -11.42 -5.14
C THR A 5 21.16 -10.80 -5.80
N LEU A 6 20.05 -10.67 -5.07
CA LEU A 6 18.90 -9.87 -5.49
C LEU A 6 19.19 -8.40 -5.13
N VAL A 7 19.20 -7.49 -6.10
CA VAL A 7 19.63 -6.08 -5.93
C VAL A 7 18.46 -5.11 -5.68
N SER A 8 17.22 -5.60 -5.57
CA SER A 8 16.09 -4.77 -5.12
C SER A 8 15.72 -5.14 -3.68
N SER A 9 16.28 -4.44 -2.68
CA SER A 9 15.82 -4.67 -1.31
C SER A 9 14.53 -3.90 -1.08
N SER A 10 13.41 -4.60 -1.20
CA SER A 10 12.10 -4.18 -0.68
C SER A 10 12.20 -3.53 0.71
N LYS A 11 13.16 -3.97 1.52
CA LYS A 11 13.56 -3.38 2.80
C LYS A 11 13.90 -1.89 2.74
N GLY A 12 14.71 -1.43 1.79
CA GLY A 12 15.07 -0.01 1.68
C GLY A 12 13.87 0.90 1.37
N LEU A 13 12.91 0.40 0.60
CA LEU A 13 11.64 1.12 0.34
C LEU A 13 10.76 1.15 1.59
N LEU A 14 10.72 0.05 2.36
CA LEU A 14 10.04 -0.02 3.64
C LEU A 14 10.65 0.94 4.67
N ASP A 15 11.99 1.01 4.74
CA ASP A 15 12.72 1.93 5.63
C ASP A 15 12.44 3.39 5.25
N SER A 16 12.39 3.69 3.95
CA SER A 16 11.98 5.01 3.47
C SER A 16 10.53 5.34 3.84
N ALA A 17 9.62 4.37 3.78
CA ALA A 17 8.23 4.56 4.17
C ALA A 17 8.10 4.81 5.67
N GLU A 18 8.86 4.10 6.49
CA GLU A 18 8.93 4.30 7.95
C GLU A 18 9.48 5.69 8.29
N TYR A 19 10.58 6.10 7.67
CA TYR A 19 11.10 7.46 7.82
C TYR A 19 10.03 8.51 7.47
N LEU A 20 9.33 8.35 6.34
CA LEU A 20 8.28 9.29 5.96
C LEU A 20 7.10 9.28 6.93
N TYR A 21 6.71 8.12 7.47
CA TYR A 21 5.67 8.00 8.48
C TYR A 21 5.97 8.84 9.74
N ASP A 22 7.24 8.84 10.17
CA ASP A 22 7.68 9.63 11.32
C ASP A 22 7.67 11.14 11.06
N HIS A 23 7.60 11.55 9.78
CA HIS A 23 7.65 12.94 9.33
C HIS A 23 6.34 13.41 8.64
N ILE A 24 5.25 12.65 8.77
CA ILE A 24 3.90 13.09 8.38
C ILE A 24 3.11 13.54 9.60
N GLU A 25 3.15 14.84 9.84
CA GLU A 25 2.29 15.50 10.82
C GLU A 25 1.37 16.48 10.12
N ASP A 26 0.07 16.29 10.31
CA ASP A 26 -0.94 17.26 9.92
C ASP A 26 -1.00 18.36 10.98
N ASP A 27 -1.29 19.57 10.50
CA ASP A 27 -1.67 20.70 11.33
C ASP A 27 -3.19 20.92 11.19
N ASP A 28 -3.78 21.72 12.08
CA ASP A 28 -5.22 22.04 12.10
C ASP A 28 -5.69 22.62 10.75
N PHE A 29 -4.81 23.32 10.05
CA PHE A 29 -5.10 24.02 8.80
C PHE A 29 -4.41 23.41 7.57
N PHE A 30 -3.45 22.50 7.75
CA PHE A 30 -2.61 22.03 6.63
C PHE A 30 -2.38 20.53 6.67
N ARG A 31 -2.68 19.86 5.55
CA ARG A 31 -2.38 18.43 5.36
C ARG A 31 -0.98 18.26 4.81
N ASN A 32 -0.21 17.37 5.41
CA ASN A 32 1.19 17.22 5.07
C ASN A 32 1.39 16.60 3.66
N PRO A 33 2.03 17.31 2.70
CA PRO A 33 2.23 16.79 1.35
C PRO A 33 3.17 15.58 1.30
N ASN A 34 3.99 15.34 2.33
CA ASN A 34 4.83 14.14 2.43
C ASN A 34 3.99 12.86 2.46
N LYS A 35 2.67 12.93 2.73
CA LYS A 35 1.76 11.80 2.58
C LYS A 35 1.75 11.22 1.17
N TYR A 36 1.94 12.04 0.13
CA TYR A 36 2.09 11.52 -1.24
C TYR A 36 3.33 10.64 -1.38
N ALA A 37 4.48 11.13 -0.89
CA ALA A 37 5.73 10.38 -0.92
C ALA A 37 5.63 9.10 -0.07
N PHE A 38 4.97 9.18 1.10
CA PHE A 38 4.71 8.04 1.96
C PHE A 38 3.90 6.96 1.24
N ILE A 39 2.77 7.33 0.62
CA ILE A 39 1.89 6.43 -0.13
C ILE A 39 2.67 5.75 -1.26
N LEU A 40 3.44 6.52 -2.04
CA LEU A 40 4.22 5.99 -3.16
C LEU A 40 5.34 5.05 -2.69
N SER A 41 6.03 5.40 -1.59
CA SER A 41 7.09 4.56 -1.02
C SER A 41 6.53 3.25 -0.47
N CYS A 42 5.40 3.30 0.25
CA CYS A 42 4.67 2.12 0.71
C CYS A 42 4.25 1.22 -0.46
N ALA A 43 3.68 1.80 -1.52
CA ALA A 43 3.21 1.03 -2.66
C ALA A 43 4.35 0.40 -3.46
N ALA A 44 5.47 1.12 -3.62
CA ALA A 44 6.69 0.57 -4.21
C ALA A 44 7.26 -0.57 -3.35
N ALA A 45 7.26 -0.42 -2.03
CA ALA A 45 7.68 -1.46 -1.09
C ALA A 45 6.80 -2.72 -1.25
N LEU A 46 5.47 -2.56 -1.24
CA LEU A 46 4.52 -3.65 -1.48
C LEU A 46 4.80 -4.35 -2.80
N GLU A 47 4.88 -3.61 -3.91
CA GLU A 47 5.12 -4.19 -5.23
C GLU A 47 6.44 -4.97 -5.28
N SER A 48 7.51 -4.40 -4.72
CA SER A 48 8.81 -5.06 -4.64
C SER A 48 8.74 -6.35 -3.82
N MET A 49 8.08 -6.33 -2.66
CA MET A 49 7.88 -7.49 -1.78
C MET A 49 7.10 -8.61 -2.47
N LEU A 50 5.99 -8.26 -3.14
CA LEU A 50 5.17 -9.22 -3.89
C LEU A 50 5.98 -9.86 -5.03
N ASN A 51 6.71 -9.05 -5.79
CA ASN A 51 7.51 -9.53 -6.91
C ASN A 51 8.66 -10.43 -6.43
N GLU A 52 9.37 -10.02 -5.38
CA GLU A 52 10.43 -10.79 -4.73
C GLU A 52 9.93 -12.16 -4.26
N GLY A 53 8.79 -12.17 -3.57
CA GLY A 53 8.17 -13.40 -3.10
C GLY A 53 7.76 -14.34 -4.23
N ILE A 54 7.15 -13.82 -5.29
CA ILE A 54 6.79 -14.60 -6.49
C ILE A 54 8.04 -15.23 -7.13
N VAL A 55 9.12 -14.45 -7.27
CA VAL A 55 10.39 -14.93 -7.86
C VAL A 55 11.02 -16.00 -6.97
N SER A 56 11.05 -15.78 -5.65
CA SER A 56 11.59 -16.71 -4.65
C SER A 56 10.83 -18.03 -4.66
N TRP A 57 9.49 -17.97 -4.63
CA TRP A 57 8.62 -19.15 -4.77
C TRP A 57 8.91 -19.90 -6.07
N ALA A 58 8.84 -19.22 -7.22
CA ALA A 58 9.03 -19.88 -8.51
C ALA A 58 10.41 -20.55 -8.61
N PHE A 59 11.46 -19.88 -8.10
CA PHE A 59 12.83 -20.42 -8.08
C PHE A 59 12.96 -21.68 -7.21
N ARG A 60 12.20 -21.77 -6.11
CA ARG A 60 12.19 -22.94 -5.22
C ARG A 60 11.32 -24.07 -5.75
N THR A 61 10.26 -23.76 -6.49
CA THR A 61 9.26 -24.73 -6.95
C THR A 61 9.59 -25.36 -8.30
N PHE A 62 10.17 -24.61 -9.24
CA PHE A 62 10.37 -25.07 -10.61
C PHE A 62 11.86 -25.28 -10.95
N PRO A 63 12.17 -26.13 -11.95
CA PRO A 63 13.52 -26.25 -12.49
C PRO A 63 14.09 -24.89 -12.94
N ARG A 64 15.41 -24.72 -12.85
CA ARG A 64 16.12 -23.46 -13.15
C ARG A 64 15.86 -22.92 -14.55
N ASP A 65 15.58 -23.80 -15.52
CA ASP A 65 15.32 -23.37 -16.90
C ASP A 65 13.87 -22.93 -17.11
N HIS A 66 12.99 -23.16 -16.14
CA HIS A 66 11.56 -22.88 -16.23
C HIS A 66 11.04 -21.87 -15.21
N TYR A 67 11.75 -21.64 -14.09
CA TYR A 67 11.24 -20.75 -13.03
C TYR A 67 10.91 -19.34 -13.55
N LYS A 68 11.74 -18.76 -14.44
CA LYS A 68 11.49 -17.43 -15.01
C LYS A 68 10.15 -17.38 -15.73
N ARG A 69 9.83 -18.39 -16.54
CA ARG A 69 8.57 -18.46 -17.29
C ARG A 69 7.37 -18.47 -16.33
N HIS A 70 7.44 -19.27 -15.27
CA HIS A 70 6.38 -19.35 -14.27
C HIS A 70 6.27 -18.06 -13.45
N ALA A 71 7.39 -17.48 -13.00
CA ALA A 71 7.40 -16.21 -12.29
C ALA A 71 6.78 -15.08 -13.11
N THR A 72 7.15 -14.94 -14.39
CA THR A 72 6.63 -13.89 -15.29
C THR A 72 5.11 -13.89 -15.40
N ALA A 73 4.47 -15.06 -15.37
CA ALA A 73 3.01 -15.14 -15.42
C ALA A 73 2.37 -14.41 -14.22
N PHE A 74 2.87 -14.65 -13.01
CA PHE A 74 2.39 -13.98 -11.80
C PHE A 74 2.84 -12.51 -11.72
N LEU A 75 4.08 -12.21 -12.15
CA LEU A 75 4.60 -10.85 -12.18
C LEU A 75 3.80 -9.91 -13.10
N SER A 76 3.13 -10.45 -14.12
CA SER A 76 2.28 -9.69 -15.05
C SER A 76 0.91 -9.29 -14.47
N MET A 77 0.52 -9.86 -13.33
CA MET A 77 -0.75 -9.57 -12.69
C MET A 77 -0.76 -8.17 -12.07
N ASN A 78 -1.95 -7.60 -11.86
CA ASN A 78 -2.07 -6.39 -11.05
C ASN A 78 -1.76 -6.67 -9.57
N LEU A 79 -1.43 -5.63 -8.79
CA LEU A 79 -1.00 -5.76 -7.40
C LEU A 79 -2.02 -6.50 -6.51
N GLY A 80 -3.31 -6.22 -6.67
CA GLY A 80 -4.35 -6.88 -5.89
C GLY A 80 -4.36 -8.39 -6.11
N LYS A 81 -4.30 -8.82 -7.38
CA LYS A 81 -4.25 -10.24 -7.73
C LYS A 81 -2.95 -10.93 -7.30
N LYS A 82 -1.82 -10.21 -7.29
CA LYS A 82 -0.56 -10.73 -6.71
C LYS A 82 -0.73 -10.98 -5.22
N LEU A 83 -1.34 -10.04 -4.49
CA LEU A 83 -1.63 -10.16 -3.06
C LEU A 83 -2.57 -11.34 -2.76
N ASP A 84 -3.63 -11.52 -3.56
CA ASP A 84 -4.56 -12.64 -3.40
C ASP A 84 -3.89 -14.01 -3.56
N ALA A 85 -2.90 -14.11 -4.45
CA ALA A 85 -2.19 -15.36 -4.72
C ALA A 85 -1.17 -15.74 -3.63
N LEU A 86 -0.66 -14.77 -2.86
CA LEU A 86 0.47 -14.96 -1.94
C LEU A 86 0.29 -16.12 -0.98
N GLY A 87 -0.87 -16.21 -0.30
CA GLY A 87 -1.10 -17.22 0.72
C GLY A 87 -0.91 -18.62 0.15
N TYR A 88 -1.46 -18.89 -1.03
CA TYR A 88 -1.31 -20.17 -1.70
C TYR A 88 0.14 -20.43 -2.11
N LEU A 89 0.81 -19.44 -2.72
CA LEU A 89 2.17 -19.60 -3.21
C LEU A 89 3.16 -19.88 -2.08
N PHE A 90 3.12 -19.12 -0.98
CA PHE A 90 4.14 -19.22 0.07
C PHE A 90 3.94 -20.39 1.01
N SER A 91 2.69 -20.79 1.21
CA SER A 91 2.33 -21.91 2.05
C SER A 91 2.37 -23.25 1.30
N SER A 92 2.73 -23.24 0.01
CA SER A 92 2.62 -24.41 -0.88
C SER A 92 1.22 -25.03 -0.87
N GLY A 93 0.19 -24.17 -0.78
CA GLY A 93 -1.22 -24.56 -0.82
C GLY A 93 -1.84 -24.95 0.53
N SER A 94 -1.20 -24.70 1.68
CA SER A 94 -1.84 -24.91 2.99
C SER A 94 -2.69 -23.72 3.46
N CYS A 95 -2.47 -22.53 2.90
CA CYS A 95 -3.15 -21.29 3.26
C CYS A 95 -3.66 -20.53 2.02
N ILE A 96 -4.61 -19.62 2.25
CA ILE A 96 -5.01 -18.55 1.33
C ILE A 96 -4.83 -17.18 1.98
N THR A 97 -4.71 -16.14 1.17
CA THR A 97 -4.75 -14.75 1.66
C THR A 97 -6.13 -14.46 2.25
N ASP A 98 -6.16 -14.02 3.51
CA ASP A 98 -7.41 -13.70 4.18
C ASP A 98 -7.87 -12.29 3.79
N ASN A 99 -8.80 -12.24 2.84
CA ASN A 99 -9.37 -11.01 2.35
C ASN A 99 -10.21 -10.26 3.41
N THR A 100 -10.52 -10.86 4.56
CA THR A 100 -11.24 -10.19 5.66
C THR A 100 -10.31 -9.61 6.72
N SER A 101 -9.02 -9.95 6.68
CA SER A 101 -8.04 -9.46 7.66
C SER A 101 -7.82 -7.95 7.55
N LYS A 102 -7.52 -7.31 8.69
CA LYS A 102 -7.17 -5.89 8.72
C LYS A 102 -5.95 -5.59 7.84
N GLN A 103 -4.96 -6.48 7.87
CA GLN A 103 -3.74 -6.37 7.09
C GLN A 103 -4.03 -6.35 5.59
N TYR A 104 -4.84 -7.30 5.12
CA TYR A 104 -5.23 -7.32 3.71
C TYR A 104 -5.99 -6.04 3.32
N GLN A 105 -6.95 -5.60 4.14
CA GLN A 105 -7.73 -4.40 3.85
C GLN A 105 -6.86 -3.14 3.81
N ALA A 106 -5.86 -3.03 4.69
CA ALA A 106 -4.89 -1.94 4.67
C ALA A 106 -4.04 -1.95 3.38
N LEU A 107 -3.54 -3.12 2.96
CA LEU A 107 -2.76 -3.26 1.72
C LEU A 107 -3.60 -2.98 0.46
N ILE A 108 -4.88 -3.39 0.43
CA ILE A 108 -5.81 -3.04 -0.64
C ILE A 108 -6.09 -1.53 -0.66
N SER A 109 -6.26 -0.91 0.50
CA SER A 109 -6.42 0.54 0.62
C SER A 109 -5.19 1.27 0.07
N LEU A 110 -3.98 0.81 0.39
CA LEU A 110 -2.74 1.34 -0.16
C LEU A 110 -2.71 1.26 -1.70
N ILE A 111 -3.12 0.14 -2.30
CA ILE A 111 -3.19 -0.01 -3.77
C ILE A 111 -4.15 1.02 -4.39
N LYS A 112 -5.29 1.29 -3.74
CA LYS A 112 -6.25 2.31 -4.20
C LYS A 112 -5.65 3.71 -4.09
N LEU A 113 -5.09 4.06 -2.94
CA LEU A 113 -4.42 5.33 -2.70
C LEU A 113 -3.30 5.59 -3.70
N ARG A 114 -2.46 4.59 -3.99
CA ARG A 114 -1.42 4.70 -5.02
C ARG A 114 -2.00 5.08 -6.37
N ASN A 115 -3.14 4.52 -6.76
CA ASN A 115 -3.76 4.86 -8.03
C ASN A 115 -4.31 6.29 -8.03
N GLU A 116 -4.87 6.75 -6.91
CA GLU A 116 -5.34 8.13 -6.75
C GLU A 116 -4.18 9.14 -6.80
N VAL A 117 -3.04 8.81 -6.19
CA VAL A 117 -1.84 9.65 -6.20
C VAL A 117 -1.14 9.65 -7.57
N ALA A 118 -0.94 8.48 -8.16
CA ALA A 118 -0.17 8.34 -9.41
C ALA A 118 -0.97 8.69 -10.67
N HIS A 119 -2.30 8.69 -10.57
CA HIS A 119 -3.21 8.93 -11.70
C HIS A 119 -4.30 9.94 -11.33
N SER A 120 -3.97 10.96 -10.53
CA SER A 120 -4.91 12.01 -10.16
C SER A 120 -5.52 12.64 -11.41
N LYS A 121 -6.84 12.82 -11.39
CA LYS A 121 -7.60 13.49 -12.46
C LYS A 121 -8.33 14.65 -11.82
N ASP A 122 -7.65 15.79 -11.76
CA ASP A 122 -8.19 16.99 -11.15
C ASP A 122 -9.07 17.73 -12.16
N PHE A 123 -10.38 17.65 -11.96
CA PHE A 123 -11.36 18.44 -12.71
C PHE A 123 -11.74 19.69 -11.92
N PHE A 124 -11.88 20.82 -12.63
CA PHE A 124 -12.40 22.08 -12.08
C PHE A 124 -13.77 21.89 -11.41
N ILE A 125 -14.08 22.76 -10.44
CA ILE A 125 -15.39 22.81 -9.78
C ILE A 125 -15.98 24.18 -10.10
N ASP A 126 -17.06 24.21 -10.88
CA ASP A 126 -17.61 25.45 -11.42
C ASP A 126 -18.18 26.39 -10.32
N ASN A 127 -18.50 25.88 -9.12
CA ASN A 127 -19.05 26.63 -7.98
C ASN A 127 -18.36 26.27 -6.64
N GLY A 128 -17.03 26.45 -6.58
CA GLY A 128 -16.20 25.95 -5.47
C GLY A 128 -16.39 26.65 -4.10
N THR A 129 -17.00 27.83 -4.07
CA THR A 129 -17.18 28.65 -2.86
C THR A 129 -18.57 29.28 -2.89
N VAL A 130 -19.34 29.12 -1.82
CA VAL A 130 -20.67 29.75 -1.66
C VAL A 130 -20.58 30.83 -0.57
N GLU A 131 -21.36 31.89 -0.75
CA GLU A 131 -21.22 33.22 -0.14
C GLU A 131 -21.23 33.31 1.39
N VAL A 132 -20.71 34.47 1.80
CA VAL A 132 -20.22 34.93 3.10
C VAL A 132 -21.32 35.01 4.17
N GLY A 133 -21.13 34.28 5.27
CA GLY A 133 -21.75 34.57 6.56
C GLY A 133 -20.86 35.52 7.39
N TYR A 134 -21.43 36.17 8.41
CA TYR A 134 -20.62 36.84 9.44
C TYR A 134 -20.69 35.99 10.71
N GLU A 135 -19.52 35.56 11.22
CA GLU A 135 -19.35 35.04 12.58
C GLU A 135 -18.44 36.02 13.32
N ASP A 136 -18.89 36.54 14.48
CA ASP A 136 -18.13 37.47 15.33
C ASP A 136 -17.45 38.63 14.56
N ASP A 137 -18.23 39.34 13.73
CA ASP A 137 -17.79 40.45 12.86
C ASP A 137 -16.73 40.07 11.80
N MET A 138 -16.42 38.79 11.61
CA MET A 138 -15.53 38.29 10.55
C MET A 138 -16.32 37.62 9.43
N ARG A 139 -15.86 37.82 8.19
CA ARG A 139 -16.41 37.12 7.02
C ARG A 139 -16.03 35.63 7.08
N ALA A 140 -17.02 34.77 7.26
CA ALA A 140 -16.89 33.32 7.17
C ALA A 140 -17.16 32.87 5.73
N PHE A 141 -16.30 32.00 5.20
CA PHE A 141 -16.47 31.38 3.88
C PHE A 141 -16.84 29.91 4.08
N GLN A 142 -17.88 29.44 3.39
CA GLN A 142 -18.27 28.03 3.43
C GLN A 142 -18.05 27.39 2.05
N PHE A 143 -17.28 26.31 2.05
CA PHE A 143 -17.12 25.48 0.86
C PHE A 143 -18.44 24.76 0.54
N SER A 144 -18.75 24.62 -0.75
CA SER A 144 -19.87 23.78 -1.17
C SER A 144 -19.60 22.32 -0.80
N ASN A 145 -20.68 21.54 -0.62
CA ASN A 145 -20.58 20.11 -0.28
C ASN A 145 -19.71 19.34 -1.28
N ASP A 146 -19.71 19.74 -2.56
CA ASP A 146 -18.89 19.12 -3.60
C ASP A 146 -17.39 19.33 -3.36
N VAL A 147 -16.98 20.53 -2.97
CA VAL A 147 -15.58 20.85 -2.62
C VAL A 147 -15.16 20.09 -1.37
N VAL A 148 -15.98 20.11 -0.32
CA VAL A 148 -15.72 19.37 0.93
C VAL A 148 -15.56 17.88 0.63
N SER A 149 -16.42 17.31 -0.22
CA SER A 149 -16.34 15.90 -0.60
C SER A 149 -15.05 15.56 -1.35
N LYS A 150 -14.55 16.45 -2.22
CA LYS A 150 -13.29 16.26 -2.95
C LYS A 150 -12.08 16.39 -2.03
N ILE A 151 -12.08 17.35 -1.11
CA ILE A 151 -11.03 17.49 -0.09
C ILE A 151 -10.98 16.22 0.78
N ASN A 152 -12.12 15.74 1.25
CA ASN A 152 -12.18 14.53 2.09
C ASN A 152 -11.77 13.25 1.34
N LYS A 153 -11.90 13.22 0.01
CA LYS A 153 -11.43 12.11 -0.85
C LYS A 153 -9.97 12.28 -1.29
N SER A 154 -9.31 13.38 -0.96
CA SER A 154 -7.91 13.59 -1.29
C SER A 154 -7.04 12.53 -0.59
N PRO A 155 -6.00 11.99 -1.25
CA PRO A 155 -5.02 11.14 -0.59
C PRO A 155 -4.32 11.82 0.60
N LEU A 156 -4.31 13.16 0.65
CA LEU A 156 -3.79 13.92 1.79
C LEU A 156 -4.68 13.85 3.04
N SER A 157 -5.94 13.46 2.88
CA SER A 157 -6.93 13.33 3.95
C SER A 157 -6.88 11.96 4.63
N ILE A 158 -5.93 11.08 4.24
CA ILE A 158 -5.70 9.83 4.96
C ILE A 158 -5.29 10.12 6.42
N GLU A 159 -5.95 9.45 7.34
CA GLU A 159 -5.69 9.56 8.78
C GLU A 159 -4.37 8.88 9.16
N ARG A 160 -3.71 9.41 10.20
CA ARG A 160 -2.43 8.85 10.69
C ARG A 160 -2.56 7.40 11.15
N GLU A 161 -3.70 7.01 11.73
CA GLU A 161 -4.00 5.62 12.10
C GLU A 161 -3.97 4.69 10.88
N LYS A 162 -4.62 5.08 9.77
CA LYS A 162 -4.58 4.30 8.52
C LYS A 162 -3.18 4.22 7.92
N CYS A 163 -2.38 5.28 8.06
CA CYS A 163 -0.97 5.24 7.67
C CYS A 163 -0.18 4.22 8.51
N ALA A 164 -0.46 4.15 9.82
CA ALA A 164 0.15 3.18 10.72
C ALA A 164 -0.25 1.74 10.35
N ASP A 165 -1.55 1.50 10.10
CA ASP A 165 -2.07 0.20 9.68
C ASP A 165 -1.39 -0.29 8.39
N ILE A 166 -1.20 0.60 7.41
CA ILE A 166 -0.47 0.29 6.18
C ILE A 166 0.97 -0.14 6.51
N LEU A 167 1.68 0.63 7.33
CA LEU A 167 3.08 0.36 7.65
C LEU A 167 3.24 -0.97 8.41
N VAL A 168 2.38 -1.23 9.39
CA VAL A 168 2.35 -2.50 10.13
C VAL A 168 2.08 -3.66 9.18
N SER A 169 1.12 -3.52 8.28
CA SER A 169 0.78 -4.58 7.32
C SER A 169 1.93 -4.89 6.35
N LEU A 170 2.70 -3.87 5.94
CA LEU A 170 3.90 -4.07 5.12
C LEU A 170 5.00 -4.78 5.90
N LYS A 171 5.20 -4.43 7.18
CA LYS A 171 6.16 -5.10 8.06
C LYS A 171 5.78 -6.56 8.30
N ASP A 172 4.50 -6.85 8.51
CA ASP A 172 3.97 -8.22 8.65
C ASP A 172 4.24 -9.05 7.38
N LEU A 173 3.98 -8.48 6.19
CA LEU A 173 4.27 -9.13 4.92
C LEU A 173 5.78 -9.38 4.73
N TRP A 174 6.60 -8.38 5.05
CA TRP A 174 8.05 -8.49 4.96
C TRP A 174 8.61 -9.62 5.84
N ALA A 175 8.11 -9.74 7.07
CA ALA A 175 8.49 -10.78 8.01
C ALA A 175 8.13 -12.19 7.48
N VAL A 176 6.98 -12.36 6.83
CA VAL A 176 6.63 -13.66 6.22
C VAL A 176 7.55 -13.99 5.06
N LEU A 177 7.85 -13.01 4.19
CA LEU A 177 8.73 -13.21 3.03
C LEU A 177 10.13 -13.67 3.40
N HIS A 178 10.63 -13.17 4.53
CA HIS A 178 11.99 -13.42 5.01
C HIS A 178 12.06 -14.56 6.03
N HIS A 179 10.98 -15.32 6.20
CA HIS A 179 10.87 -16.50 7.09
C HIS A 179 10.99 -16.19 8.59
N ASP A 180 10.78 -14.94 8.98
CA ASP A 180 10.69 -14.54 10.40
C ASP A 180 9.37 -15.03 11.01
N VAL A 181 8.32 -15.11 10.19
CA VAL A 181 6.98 -15.60 10.57
C VAL A 181 6.50 -16.60 9.53
N THR A 182 5.97 -17.75 9.98
CA THR A 182 5.37 -18.72 9.06
C THR A 182 4.02 -18.20 8.56
N PRO A 183 3.60 -18.50 7.30
CA PRO A 183 2.32 -18.03 6.77
C PRO A 183 1.13 -18.30 7.70
N GLU A 184 1.09 -19.48 8.34
CA GLU A 184 0.02 -19.90 9.26
C GLU A 184 -0.10 -19.04 10.53
N LYS A 185 0.97 -18.33 10.89
CA LYS A 185 1.01 -17.44 12.06
C LYS A 185 0.78 -15.98 11.70
N SER A 186 0.74 -15.66 10.41
CA SER A 186 0.50 -14.30 9.96
C SER A 186 -1.01 -14.03 9.92
N PRO A 187 -1.48 -12.87 10.42
CA PRO A 187 -2.88 -12.48 10.29
C PRO A 187 -3.29 -12.21 8.84
N LEU A 188 -2.34 -12.11 7.90
CA LEU A 188 -2.62 -11.91 6.48
C LEU A 188 -3.15 -13.18 5.79
N PHE A 189 -2.91 -14.36 6.38
CA PHE A 189 -3.27 -15.64 5.78
C PHE A 189 -4.21 -16.42 6.70
N LYS A 190 -5.03 -17.29 6.09
CA LYS A 190 -5.85 -18.27 6.80
C LYS A 190 -5.67 -19.65 6.17
N ALA A 191 -5.84 -20.69 6.98
CA ALA A 191 -5.80 -22.05 6.50
C ALA A 191 -6.87 -22.29 5.42
N LEU A 192 -6.52 -23.14 4.44
CA LEU A 192 -7.44 -23.68 3.45
C LEU A 192 -8.37 -24.75 4.04
#